data_AF-D3BFP1-F1
#
_entry.id   AF-D3BFP1-F1
#
_cell.length_a   1.000
_cell.length_b   1.000
_cell.length_c   1.000
_cell.angle_alpha   90.00
_cell.angle_beta   90.00
_cell.angle_gamma   90.00
#
_symmetry.space_group_name_H-M   'P 1'
#
loop_
_entity.id
_entity.type
_entity.pdbx_description
1 polymer ?
#
loop_
_entity_poly.entity_id
_entity_poly.type
_entity_poly.pdbx_seq_one_letter_code
_entity_poly.pdbx_strand_id
1 'polypeptide(L)'
;MIPSDKVKDKENVIGQKRTHEDLLLDESLSSQQLKKIDSTKSDDNNQTDKNNIIESLHSTFNFKDFNTLTNFIGIYDLYFRCSHSDSTESVREQCVGFFANYHNDSKYSHYFDVRGFTKFIAEVFFDPSDDVFDALKVLTAEFKLFNTGVVKPTYQAIIDDKRFKEWFINLNESNINLLKFKIARLEGLFEPEQEYKLNFFTYEKLYDIVHPVNAKLSDIMLDNIIAYIISTNNVFVNFKNLTNESPKIIKGKHLLHYALVSKQFFKAIAKATNTRLVSWTGYLNFNFDNNNNNNLKNNNNNNNEYSLFRLPPMYFDYESIKYIPYDKGVDHINRFFSRVETFTVKSDEFDHSVDTFCYSDTTDPDVSVARESVYKNSFNDHETIEEQYRQSMVEDGYLVYPPVMQNLKEIYVYQYHGYKVNYDKLLSHIIQGTPSGNGHGIERFTMEVKKNFEGRPSTIYFDFIRTLVKLHSTTLKSIRLLYPKKKFNDSDYRNLDGLLKTILPKLNDHGIKFSWNIKLDQKKFQKVKRSEDVFQFLLQISEFNE
;
A
#
# COMPACT_ATOMS: atom_id res chain seq x y z
N MET A 1 11.03 25.75 62.98
CA MET A 1 9.92 25.61 62.00
C MET A 1 10.55 25.72 60.61
N ILE A 2 10.67 24.58 59.92
CA ILE A 2 11.32 24.41 58.62
C ILE A 2 10.18 24.25 57.59
N PRO A 3 10.18 24.94 56.44
CA PRO A 3 9.20 24.69 55.40
C PRO A 3 9.68 23.63 54.39
N SER A 4 8.70 22.83 54.00
CA SER A 4 8.73 21.57 53.27
C SER A 4 9.35 21.60 51.87
N ASP A 5 9.98 20.48 51.55
CA ASP A 5 10.51 20.07 50.26
C ASP A 5 9.50 20.14 49.10
N LYS A 6 9.97 20.64 47.96
CA LYS A 6 9.35 20.46 46.65
C LYS A 6 9.98 19.24 45.97
N VAL A 7 9.24 18.14 45.92
CA VAL A 7 9.54 17.01 45.05
C VAL A 7 9.24 17.43 43.61
N LYS A 8 10.27 17.42 42.75
CA LYS A 8 10.13 17.54 41.29
C LYS A 8 10.17 16.13 40.70
N ASP A 9 9.03 15.66 40.21
CA ASP A 9 8.97 14.47 39.37
C ASP A 9 9.61 14.77 38.01
N LYS A 10 10.69 14.04 37.71
CA LYS A 10 11.26 13.93 36.37
C LYS A 10 10.61 12.72 35.70
N GLU A 11 9.66 12.97 34.80
CA GLU A 11 9.23 11.96 33.83
C GLU A 11 10.34 11.73 32.81
N ASN A 12 10.98 10.57 32.90
CA ASN A 12 11.89 10.03 31.88
C ASN A 12 11.05 9.49 30.70
N VAL A 13 10.87 10.29 29.66
CA VAL A 13 10.41 9.79 28.36
C VAL A 13 11.64 9.33 27.58
N ILE A 14 11.98 8.04 27.72
CA ILE A 14 12.99 7.38 26.88
C ILE A 14 12.30 7.01 25.55
N GLY A 15 12.37 7.91 24.58
CA GLY A 15 12.18 7.56 23.17
C GLY A 15 13.52 7.16 22.58
N GLN A 16 13.79 5.86 22.45
CA GLN A 16 14.96 5.38 21.72
C GLN A 16 14.80 5.72 20.22
N LYS A 17 15.54 6.72 19.75
CA LYS A 17 15.76 6.93 18.32
C LYS A 17 16.71 5.84 17.82
N ARG A 18 16.20 4.85 17.10
CA ARG A 18 17.05 4.04 16.21
C ARG A 18 17.53 4.92 15.08
N THR A 19 18.83 4.93 14.85
CA THR A 19 19.45 5.67 13.75
C THR A 19 19.38 4.86 12.46
N HIS A 20 19.53 5.52 11.32
CA HIS A 20 19.62 4.84 10.02
C HIS A 20 20.85 3.90 9.95
N GLU A 21 21.89 4.13 10.75
CA GLU A 21 23.07 3.25 10.82
C GLU A 21 22.75 1.94 11.53
N ASP A 22 21.89 1.95 12.56
CA ASP A 22 21.44 0.76 13.27
C ASP A 22 20.67 -0.20 12.34
N LEU A 23 19.87 0.33 11.41
CA LEU A 23 19.13 -0.47 10.43
C LEU A 23 20.03 -1.12 9.37
N LEU A 24 21.11 -0.44 8.96
CA LEU A 24 22.07 -0.99 7.99
C LEU A 24 22.93 -2.12 8.58
N LEU A 25 23.21 -2.06 9.88
CA LEU A 25 23.94 -3.10 10.60
C LEU A 25 23.15 -4.42 10.66
N ASP A 26 21.84 -4.36 10.94
CA ASP A 26 20.98 -5.55 11.07
C ASP A 26 20.86 -6.37 9.76
N GLU A 27 20.82 -5.74 8.58
CA GLU A 27 20.72 -6.46 7.29
C GLU A 27 22.03 -7.13 6.85
N SER A 28 23.16 -6.50 7.14
CA SER A 28 24.48 -7.10 6.92
C SER A 28 24.65 -8.35 7.80
N LEU A 29 24.10 -8.30 9.02
CA LEU A 29 24.05 -9.41 9.95
C LEU A 29 23.17 -10.54 9.40
N SER A 30 21.96 -10.23 8.92
CA SER A 30 21.03 -11.23 8.36
C SER A 30 21.62 -11.98 7.16
N SER A 31 22.29 -11.28 6.24
CA SER A 31 22.90 -11.90 5.06
C SER A 31 24.13 -12.77 5.42
N GLN A 32 24.88 -12.39 6.45
CA GLN A 32 26.00 -13.19 6.96
C GLN A 32 25.51 -14.42 7.73
N GLN A 33 24.43 -14.28 8.50
CA GLN A 33 23.79 -15.38 9.22
C GLN A 33 23.24 -16.44 8.25
N LEU A 34 22.54 -16.04 7.18
CA LEU A 34 22.02 -16.98 6.18
C LEU A 34 23.13 -17.78 5.48
N LYS A 35 24.24 -17.14 5.10
CA LYS A 35 25.40 -17.83 4.52
C LYS A 35 26.05 -18.83 5.47
N LYS A 36 25.97 -18.59 6.79
CA LYS A 36 26.49 -19.50 7.80
C LYS A 36 25.69 -20.81 7.80
N ILE A 37 24.36 -20.74 7.65
CA ILE A 37 23.45 -21.91 7.58
C ILE A 37 23.83 -22.83 6.42
N ASP A 38 24.01 -22.28 5.23
CA ASP A 38 24.31 -23.05 4.03
C ASP A 38 25.67 -23.77 4.09
N SER A 39 26.60 -23.26 4.90
CA SER A 39 27.95 -23.80 5.03
C SER A 39 28.08 -24.93 6.05
N THR A 40 27.12 -25.08 6.96
CA THR A 40 27.13 -26.11 8.01
C THR A 40 26.52 -27.42 7.52
N LYS A 41 27.38 -28.42 7.22
CA LYS A 41 26.96 -29.80 6.93
C LYS A 41 26.36 -30.47 8.18
N SER A 42 25.47 -31.44 7.95
CA SER A 42 24.62 -32.11 8.94
C SER A 42 25.40 -32.93 9.98
N ASP A 43 25.86 -32.30 11.04
CA ASP A 43 26.18 -32.97 12.30
C ASP A 43 25.06 -32.67 13.31
N ASP A 44 24.67 -33.67 14.13
CA ASP A 44 23.53 -33.60 15.07
C ASP A 44 23.62 -32.48 16.13
N ASN A 45 24.78 -31.83 16.28
CA ASN A 45 24.95 -30.63 17.10
C ASN A 45 24.32 -29.35 16.49
N ASN A 46 23.80 -29.39 15.25
CA ASN A 46 23.31 -28.21 14.52
C ASN A 46 21.86 -27.79 14.83
N GLN A 47 21.08 -28.56 15.60
CA GLN A 47 19.69 -28.19 15.90
C GLN A 47 19.61 -26.92 16.76
N THR A 48 20.53 -26.74 17.71
CA THR A 48 20.61 -25.54 18.54
C THR A 48 20.95 -24.30 17.72
N ASP A 49 21.88 -24.41 16.77
CA ASP A 49 22.26 -23.29 15.90
C ASP A 49 21.13 -22.89 14.95
N LYS A 50 20.37 -23.85 14.41
CA LYS A 50 19.15 -23.57 13.63
C LYS A 50 18.12 -22.80 14.45
N ASN A 51 17.82 -23.24 15.68
CA ASN A 51 16.86 -22.57 16.55
C ASN A 51 17.30 -21.14 16.90
N ASN A 52 18.59 -20.94 17.21
CA ASN A 52 19.13 -19.60 17.51
C ASN A 52 18.99 -18.63 16.31
N ILE A 53 19.13 -19.13 15.09
CA ILE A 53 18.98 -18.30 13.89
C ILE A 53 17.51 -17.97 13.63
N ILE A 54 16.60 -18.94 13.80
CA ILE A 54 15.16 -18.69 13.73
C ILE A 54 14.74 -17.65 14.77
N GLU A 55 15.21 -17.78 16.02
CA GLU A 55 14.98 -16.77 17.07
C GLU A 55 15.54 -15.39 16.68
N SER A 56 16.75 -15.34 16.11
CA SER A 56 17.33 -14.10 15.59
C SER A 56 16.46 -13.49 14.49
N LEU A 57 15.95 -14.29 13.56
CA LEU A 57 15.06 -13.81 12.48
C LEU A 57 13.73 -13.29 13.03
N HIS A 58 13.14 -13.95 14.03
CA HIS A 58 11.93 -13.46 14.71
C HIS A 58 12.16 -12.18 15.51
N SER A 59 13.40 -11.90 15.92
CA SER A 59 13.75 -10.62 16.53
C SER A 59 13.85 -9.48 15.52
N THR A 60 14.21 -9.79 14.27
CA THR A 60 14.35 -8.83 13.17
C THR A 60 13.03 -8.57 12.45
N PHE A 61 12.25 -9.63 12.18
CA PHE A 61 11.02 -9.58 11.40
C PHE A 61 9.81 -9.93 12.26
N ASN A 62 8.75 -9.14 12.14
CA ASN A 62 7.50 -9.38 12.83
C ASN A 62 6.50 -10.08 11.90
N PHE A 63 6.45 -11.41 11.96
CA PHE A 63 5.50 -12.23 11.18
C PHE A 63 4.02 -12.03 11.58
N LYS A 64 3.71 -11.08 12.46
CA LYS A 64 2.33 -10.68 12.83
C LYS A 64 2.01 -9.25 12.42
N ASP A 65 2.97 -8.51 11.88
CA ASP A 65 2.75 -7.16 11.38
C ASP A 65 2.37 -7.19 9.90
N PHE A 66 1.06 -7.25 9.65
CA PHE A 66 0.46 -7.22 8.31
C PHE A 66 0.17 -5.81 7.80
N ASN A 67 0.59 -4.77 8.51
CA ASN A 67 0.32 -3.39 8.11
C ASN A 67 1.56 -2.71 7.55
N THR A 68 2.75 -2.97 8.10
CA THR A 68 3.95 -2.21 7.73
C THR A 68 4.62 -2.73 6.45
N LEU A 69 4.76 -1.85 5.45
CA LEU A 69 5.37 -2.19 4.17
C LEU A 69 6.86 -2.59 4.29
N THR A 70 7.63 -1.95 5.18
CA THR A 70 9.04 -2.32 5.41
C THR A 70 9.17 -3.75 5.93
N ASN A 71 8.32 -4.15 6.87
CA ASN A 71 8.32 -5.49 7.42
C ASN A 71 7.94 -6.52 6.35
N PHE A 72 6.89 -6.24 5.58
CA PHE A 72 6.49 -7.08 4.47
C PHE A 72 7.61 -7.26 3.43
N ILE A 73 8.24 -6.18 2.97
CA ILE A 73 9.34 -6.26 2.00
C ILE A 73 10.56 -6.99 2.59
N GLY A 74 10.82 -6.83 3.88
CA GLY A 74 11.87 -7.57 4.58
C GLY A 74 11.64 -9.09 4.56
N ILE A 75 10.42 -9.54 4.88
CA ILE A 75 10.03 -10.96 4.85
C ILE A 75 10.00 -11.49 3.40
N TYR A 76 9.53 -10.68 2.45
CA TYR A 76 9.57 -10.98 1.02
C TYR A 76 11.01 -11.23 0.55
N ASP A 77 11.94 -10.33 0.86
CA ASP A 77 13.36 -10.46 0.51
C ASP A 77 14.01 -11.67 1.20
N LEU A 78 13.64 -11.95 2.46
CA LEU A 78 14.15 -13.08 3.22
C LEU A 78 13.91 -14.41 2.49
N TYR A 79 12.72 -14.60 1.90
CA TYR A 79 12.42 -15.79 1.10
C TYR A 79 13.44 -15.98 -0.03
N PHE A 80 13.71 -14.93 -0.80
CA PHE A 80 14.65 -14.97 -1.92
C PHE A 80 16.11 -15.12 -1.51
N ARG A 81 16.47 -14.74 -0.28
CA ARG A 81 17.82 -14.91 0.26
C ARG A 81 18.05 -16.32 0.83
N CYS A 82 16.99 -17.07 1.14
CA CYS A 82 17.12 -18.44 1.60
C CYS A 82 17.57 -19.37 0.46
N SER A 83 18.47 -20.30 0.76
CA SER A 83 18.78 -21.38 -0.19
C SER A 83 17.56 -22.27 -0.37
N HIS A 84 17.48 -23.02 -1.47
CA HIS A 84 16.42 -24.00 -1.68
C HIS A 84 16.83 -25.36 -1.06
N SER A 85 17.32 -25.32 0.19
CA SER A 85 17.73 -26.51 0.95
C SER A 85 16.78 -26.78 2.11
N ASP A 86 16.82 -28.00 2.64
CA ASP A 86 16.04 -28.42 3.82
C ASP A 86 16.39 -27.61 5.07
N SER A 87 17.60 -27.02 5.12
CA SER A 87 18.07 -26.26 6.28
C SER A 87 17.31 -24.95 6.51
N THR A 88 16.74 -24.36 5.46
CA THR A 88 15.97 -23.11 5.51
C THR A 88 14.50 -23.29 5.17
N GLU A 89 14.03 -24.53 4.99
CA GLU A 89 12.66 -24.85 4.58
C GLU A 89 11.62 -24.20 5.50
N SER A 90 11.74 -24.37 6.81
CA SER A 90 10.80 -23.77 7.78
C SER A 90 10.77 -22.24 7.72
N VAL A 91 11.88 -21.58 7.38
CA VAL A 91 11.91 -20.13 7.20
C VAL A 91 11.17 -19.72 5.93
N ARG A 92 11.41 -20.44 4.81
CA ARG A 92 10.68 -20.20 3.55
C ARG A 92 9.18 -20.45 3.73
N GLU A 93 8.80 -21.52 4.44
CA GLU A 93 7.41 -21.84 4.77
C GLU A 93 6.75 -20.69 5.54
N GLN A 94 7.42 -20.16 6.57
CA GLN A 94 6.94 -19.00 7.33
C GLN A 94 6.81 -17.73 6.48
N CYS A 95 7.77 -17.47 5.57
CA CYS A 95 7.68 -16.36 4.63
C CYS A 95 6.46 -16.50 3.71
N VAL A 96 6.21 -17.70 3.17
CA VAL A 96 5.05 -17.97 2.31
C VAL A 96 3.75 -17.84 3.11
N GLY A 97 3.69 -18.40 4.32
CA GLY A 97 2.52 -18.28 5.19
C GLY A 97 2.22 -16.83 5.57
N PHE A 98 3.24 -16.02 5.87
CA PHE A 98 3.07 -14.60 6.12
C PHE A 98 2.59 -13.84 4.88
N PHE A 99 3.22 -14.09 3.72
CA PHE A 99 2.81 -13.49 2.45
C PHE A 99 1.35 -13.83 2.12
N ALA A 100 0.95 -15.08 2.32
CA ALA A 100 -0.42 -15.55 2.13
C ALA A 100 -1.39 -14.79 3.04
N ASN A 101 -1.15 -14.78 4.36
CA ASN A 101 -1.98 -14.06 5.34
C ASN A 101 -2.07 -12.57 5.03
N TYR A 102 -0.93 -11.93 4.71
CA TYR A 102 -0.88 -10.51 4.36
C TYR A 102 -1.85 -10.17 3.23
N HIS A 103 -1.98 -11.03 2.22
CA HIS A 103 -2.84 -10.81 1.08
C HIS A 103 -4.27 -11.34 1.22
N ASN A 104 -4.54 -12.22 2.19
CA ASN A 104 -5.81 -12.94 2.30
C ASN A 104 -6.92 -12.17 3.02
N ASP A 105 -6.58 -11.41 4.07
CA ASP A 105 -7.61 -10.90 4.99
C ASP A 105 -8.30 -9.63 4.45
N SER A 106 -7.59 -8.50 4.41
CA SER A 106 -8.20 -7.19 4.10
C SER A 106 -7.42 -6.37 3.05
N LYS A 107 -6.40 -6.95 2.39
CA LYS A 107 -5.57 -6.23 1.40
C LYS A 107 -6.07 -6.44 -0.03
N TYR A 108 -6.49 -5.35 -0.66
CA TYR A 108 -6.99 -5.32 -2.03
C TYR A 108 -5.90 -4.93 -3.04
N SER A 109 -6.00 -5.38 -4.31
CA SER A 109 -4.99 -5.11 -5.37
C SER A 109 -4.70 -3.64 -5.62
N HIS A 110 -5.60 -2.73 -5.23
CA HIS A 110 -5.33 -1.30 -5.30
C HIS A 110 -4.39 -0.78 -4.19
N TYR A 111 -3.92 -1.64 -3.29
CA TYR A 111 -2.96 -1.30 -2.23
C TYR A 111 -1.69 -2.16 -2.22
N PHE A 112 -1.53 -3.10 -3.16
CA PHE A 112 -0.34 -3.95 -3.21
C PHE A 112 0.26 -4.07 -4.61
N ASP A 113 1.54 -4.43 -4.65
CA ASP A 113 2.30 -4.64 -5.88
C ASP A 113 1.91 -5.96 -6.54
N VAL A 114 1.01 -5.89 -7.51
CA VAL A 114 0.55 -7.03 -8.32
C VAL A 114 1.70 -7.76 -8.99
N ARG A 115 2.77 -7.04 -9.38
CA ARG A 115 3.93 -7.65 -10.03
C ARG A 115 4.77 -8.42 -9.01
N GLY A 116 5.07 -7.82 -7.87
CA GLY A 116 5.73 -8.49 -6.76
C GLY A 116 4.95 -9.72 -6.30
N PHE A 117 3.63 -9.60 -6.19
CA PHE A 117 2.74 -10.71 -5.89
C PHE A 117 2.90 -11.85 -6.91
N THR A 118 2.74 -11.54 -8.19
CA THR A 118 2.85 -12.49 -9.32
C THR A 118 4.19 -13.21 -9.31
N LYS A 119 5.29 -12.45 -9.13
CA LYS A 119 6.65 -12.99 -9.06
C LYS A 119 6.80 -13.93 -7.87
N PHE A 120 6.30 -13.55 -6.69
CA PHE A 120 6.41 -14.39 -5.49
C PHE A 120 5.67 -15.71 -5.66
N ILE A 121 4.41 -15.70 -6.14
CA ILE A 121 3.64 -16.93 -6.37
C ILE A 121 4.33 -17.83 -7.40
N ALA A 122 4.84 -17.26 -8.50
CA ALA A 122 5.57 -18.03 -9.50
C ALA A 122 6.83 -18.68 -8.91
N GLU A 123 7.52 -17.99 -8.00
CA GLU A 123 8.72 -18.52 -7.35
C GLU A 123 8.41 -19.62 -6.33
N VAL A 124 7.33 -19.48 -5.55
CA VAL A 124 6.86 -20.54 -4.63
C VAL A 124 6.36 -21.77 -5.37
N PHE A 125 5.75 -21.60 -6.55
CA PHE A 125 5.32 -22.72 -7.39
C PHE A 125 6.48 -23.66 -7.77
N PHE A 126 7.67 -23.10 -7.97
CA PHE A 126 8.88 -23.86 -8.27
C PHE A 126 9.71 -24.23 -7.03
N ASP A 127 9.24 -23.96 -5.80
CA ASP A 127 9.96 -24.40 -4.59
C ASP A 127 9.97 -25.94 -4.52
N PRO A 128 11.13 -26.56 -4.22
CA PRO A 128 11.24 -28.01 -4.13
C PRO A 128 10.51 -28.59 -2.91
N SER A 129 10.26 -27.80 -1.87
CA SER A 129 9.56 -28.25 -0.66
C SER A 129 8.05 -28.21 -0.85
N ASP A 130 7.39 -29.32 -0.54
CA ASP A 130 5.94 -29.41 -0.56
C ASP A 130 5.30 -28.65 0.60
N ASP A 131 5.96 -28.55 1.75
CA ASP A 131 5.47 -27.79 2.90
C ASP A 131 5.49 -26.28 2.61
N VAL A 132 6.57 -25.79 1.97
CA VAL A 132 6.65 -24.39 1.52
C VAL A 132 5.57 -24.08 0.48
N PHE A 133 5.34 -24.99 -0.46
CA PHE A 133 4.26 -24.82 -1.44
C PHE A 133 2.88 -24.89 -0.78
N ASP A 134 2.65 -25.84 0.15
CA ASP A 134 1.36 -26.00 0.82
C ASP A 134 1.05 -24.85 1.79
N ALA A 135 2.05 -24.07 2.22
CA ALA A 135 1.82 -22.81 2.95
C ALA A 135 0.99 -21.79 2.13
N LEU A 136 0.96 -21.89 0.80
CA LEU A 136 0.05 -21.10 -0.04
C LEU A 136 -1.43 -21.42 0.19
N LYS A 137 -1.78 -22.52 0.85
CA LYS A 137 -3.17 -22.87 1.17
C LYS A 137 -3.91 -21.83 1.99
N VAL A 138 -3.13 -20.99 2.70
CA VAL A 138 -3.62 -19.89 3.52
C VAL A 138 -4.14 -18.75 2.65
N LEU A 139 -3.75 -18.66 1.38
CA LEU A 139 -4.52 -17.89 0.39
C LEU A 139 -5.83 -18.66 0.19
N THR A 140 -6.84 -18.35 1.00
CA THR A 140 -8.07 -19.13 1.07
C THR A 140 -8.95 -18.87 -0.16
N ALA A 141 -10.13 -19.48 -0.15
CA ALA A 141 -11.16 -19.17 -1.13
C ALA A 141 -11.63 -17.71 -1.12
N GLU A 142 -11.31 -16.93 -0.09
CA GLU A 142 -11.74 -15.54 0.03
C GLU A 142 -10.82 -14.60 -0.76
N PHE A 143 -9.52 -14.90 -0.87
CA PHE A 143 -8.62 -14.20 -1.80
C PHE A 143 -9.17 -14.16 -3.25
N LYS A 144 -9.95 -15.19 -3.60
CA LYS A 144 -10.52 -15.42 -4.92
C LYS A 144 -11.59 -14.40 -5.32
N LEU A 145 -12.18 -13.71 -4.34
CA LEU A 145 -13.28 -12.76 -4.59
C LEU A 145 -12.78 -11.41 -5.11
N PHE A 146 -11.50 -11.07 -4.89
CA PHE A 146 -11.07 -9.67 -4.97
C PHE A 146 -10.04 -9.32 -6.05
N ASN A 147 -9.40 -10.30 -6.69
CA ASN A 147 -8.17 -10.04 -7.46
C ASN A 147 -8.03 -10.80 -8.79
N THR A 148 -9.04 -10.82 -9.65
CA THR A 148 -8.89 -11.36 -11.03
C THR A 148 -7.75 -10.69 -11.82
N GLY A 149 -7.41 -9.45 -11.47
CA GLY A 149 -6.26 -8.72 -12.01
C GLY A 149 -4.90 -9.36 -11.74
N VAL A 150 -4.76 -10.31 -10.80
CA VAL A 150 -3.48 -10.98 -10.51
C VAL A 150 -3.42 -12.41 -11.06
N VAL A 151 -4.57 -13.06 -11.26
CA VAL A 151 -4.66 -14.46 -11.71
C VAL A 151 -3.99 -14.65 -13.07
N LYS A 152 -4.42 -13.89 -14.09
CA LYS A 152 -3.86 -13.98 -15.44
C LYS A 152 -2.37 -13.63 -15.49
N PRO A 153 -1.89 -12.53 -14.86
CA PRO A 153 -0.45 -12.27 -14.76
C PRO A 153 0.33 -13.39 -14.07
N THR A 154 -0.20 -13.98 -12.99
CA THR A 154 0.45 -15.07 -12.25
C THR A 154 0.57 -16.33 -13.11
N TYR A 155 -0.51 -16.71 -13.79
CA TYR A 155 -0.49 -17.79 -14.76
C TYR A 155 0.59 -17.57 -15.83
N GLN A 156 0.59 -16.39 -16.44
CA GLN A 156 1.54 -16.05 -17.49
C GLN A 156 2.98 -16.12 -16.99
N ALA A 157 3.24 -15.59 -15.79
CA ALA A 157 4.56 -15.62 -15.17
C ALA A 157 5.06 -17.05 -14.91
N ILE A 158 4.17 -17.98 -14.55
CA ILE A 158 4.51 -19.40 -14.36
C ILE A 158 4.87 -20.04 -15.70
N ILE A 159 4.02 -19.92 -16.73
CA ILE A 159 4.25 -20.62 -18.01
C ILE A 159 5.42 -20.04 -18.81
N ASP A 160 5.69 -18.73 -18.66
CA ASP A 160 6.80 -18.06 -19.32
C ASP A 160 8.12 -18.24 -18.55
N ASP A 161 8.10 -18.77 -17.32
CA ASP A 161 9.31 -19.05 -16.57
C ASP A 161 10.13 -20.12 -17.30
N LYS A 162 11.43 -19.84 -17.50
CA LYS A 162 12.37 -20.76 -18.14
C LYS A 162 12.41 -22.15 -17.50
N ARG A 163 12.08 -22.27 -16.21
CA ARG A 163 12.06 -23.53 -15.45
C ARG A 163 10.84 -24.38 -15.80
N PHE A 164 9.75 -23.77 -16.24
CA PHE A 164 8.44 -24.42 -16.36
C PHE A 164 8.48 -25.71 -17.18
N LYS A 165 9.07 -25.65 -18.38
CA LYS A 165 9.09 -26.79 -19.29
C LYS A 165 9.84 -27.99 -18.71
N GLU A 166 11.04 -27.76 -18.18
CA GLU A 166 11.88 -28.80 -17.58
C GLU A 166 11.25 -29.34 -16.29
N TRP A 167 10.76 -28.46 -15.42
CA TRP A 167 10.05 -28.82 -14.20
C TRP A 167 8.85 -29.73 -14.48
N PHE A 168 8.02 -29.37 -15.46
CA PHE A 168 6.83 -30.14 -15.82
C PHE A 168 7.20 -31.52 -16.35
N ILE A 169 8.15 -31.61 -17.28
CA ILE A 169 8.61 -32.89 -17.85
C ILE A 169 9.16 -33.79 -16.74
N ASN A 170 10.07 -33.25 -15.92
CA ASN A 170 10.72 -34.02 -14.86
C ASN A 170 9.69 -34.55 -13.85
N LEU A 171 8.74 -33.73 -13.39
CA LEU A 171 7.71 -34.20 -12.45
C LEU A 171 6.69 -35.12 -13.12
N ASN A 172 6.36 -34.90 -14.39
CA ASN A 172 5.46 -35.79 -15.13
C ASN A 172 6.04 -37.21 -15.23
N GLU A 173 7.35 -37.32 -15.45
CA GLU A 173 8.06 -38.60 -15.54
C GLU A 173 8.35 -39.22 -14.16
N SER A 174 8.74 -38.40 -13.18
CA SER A 174 9.18 -38.90 -11.86
C SER A 174 8.04 -39.08 -10.86
N ASN A 175 7.06 -38.16 -10.83
CA ASN A 175 5.99 -38.15 -9.85
C ASN A 175 4.74 -37.37 -10.34
N ILE A 176 4.00 -37.97 -11.27
CA ILE A 176 2.81 -37.36 -11.87
C ILE A 176 1.74 -36.96 -10.85
N ASN A 177 1.64 -37.68 -9.73
CA ASN A 177 0.66 -37.36 -8.68
C ASN A 177 1.00 -36.04 -8.00
N LEU A 178 2.29 -35.79 -7.69
CA LEU A 178 2.73 -34.51 -7.15
C LEU A 178 2.54 -33.37 -8.15
N LEU A 179 2.83 -33.60 -9.43
CA LEU A 179 2.58 -32.62 -10.49
C LEU A 179 1.10 -32.21 -10.52
N LYS A 180 0.20 -33.21 -10.59
CA LYS A 180 -1.25 -32.98 -10.60
C LYS A 180 -1.73 -32.31 -9.32
N PHE A 181 -1.17 -32.67 -8.17
CA PHE A 181 -1.48 -32.01 -6.90
C PHE A 181 -1.11 -30.52 -6.93
N LYS A 182 0.12 -30.16 -7.34
CA LYS A 182 0.55 -28.75 -7.42
C LYS A 182 -0.28 -27.95 -8.43
N ILE A 183 -0.61 -28.53 -9.58
CA ILE A 183 -1.48 -27.90 -10.58
C ILE A 183 -2.90 -27.71 -10.03
N ALA A 184 -3.52 -28.76 -9.49
CA ALA A 184 -4.88 -28.69 -8.95
C ALA A 184 -4.98 -27.71 -7.76
N ARG A 185 -3.91 -27.56 -6.97
CA ARG A 185 -3.86 -26.58 -5.88
C ARG A 185 -3.88 -25.14 -6.39
N LEU A 186 -3.05 -24.83 -7.40
CA LEU A 186 -3.07 -23.51 -8.04
C LEU A 186 -4.33 -23.27 -8.87
N GLU A 187 -4.84 -24.29 -9.56
CA GLU A 187 -6.13 -24.25 -10.22
C GLU A 187 -7.22 -23.90 -9.20
N GLY A 188 -7.22 -24.55 -8.03
CA GLY A 188 -8.12 -24.22 -6.94
C GLY A 188 -7.97 -22.79 -6.42
N LEU A 189 -6.77 -22.19 -6.48
CA LEU A 189 -6.52 -20.79 -6.14
C LEU A 189 -7.04 -19.82 -7.22
N PHE A 190 -6.91 -20.18 -8.50
CA PHE A 190 -7.31 -19.35 -9.64
C PHE A 190 -8.80 -19.51 -10.03
N GLU A 191 -9.38 -20.67 -9.75
CA GLU A 191 -10.70 -21.11 -10.18
C GLU A 191 -11.42 -21.78 -8.99
N PRO A 192 -11.99 -21.00 -8.04
CA PRO A 192 -12.88 -21.59 -7.03
C PRO A 192 -14.01 -22.36 -7.68
N GLU A 193 -14.62 -23.29 -6.94
CA GLU A 193 -15.86 -23.97 -7.30
C GLU A 193 -16.97 -22.96 -7.67
N GLN A 194 -17.03 -22.58 -8.94
CA GLN A 194 -17.95 -21.59 -9.50
C GLN A 194 -18.39 -22.00 -10.91
N GLU A 195 -19.50 -21.42 -11.38
CA GLU A 195 -20.13 -21.71 -12.68
C GLU A 195 -19.22 -21.43 -13.90
N TYR A 196 -18.16 -20.65 -13.73
CA TYR A 196 -17.24 -20.26 -14.81
C TYR A 196 -15.80 -20.69 -14.52
N LYS A 197 -15.55 -22.00 -14.57
CA LYS A 197 -14.18 -22.51 -14.68
C LYS A 197 -13.57 -21.99 -15.97
N LEU A 198 -12.60 -21.08 -15.83
CA LEU A 198 -11.84 -20.57 -16.97
C LEU A 198 -11.01 -21.70 -17.64
N ASN A 199 -10.85 -22.83 -16.94
CA ASN A 199 -10.18 -24.06 -17.31
C ASN A 199 -8.79 -23.81 -17.89
N PHE A 200 -8.11 -22.69 -17.61
CA PHE A 200 -6.84 -22.37 -18.28
C PHE A 200 -5.62 -22.98 -17.58
N PHE A 201 -5.74 -23.30 -16.29
CA PHE A 201 -4.66 -23.89 -15.49
C PHE A 201 -4.86 -25.39 -15.21
N THR A 202 -5.41 -26.15 -16.15
CA THR A 202 -5.55 -27.60 -16.00
C THR A 202 -4.30 -28.34 -16.46
N TYR A 203 -4.10 -29.55 -15.94
CA TYR A 203 -2.99 -30.42 -16.32
C TYR A 203 -2.94 -30.62 -17.85
N GLU A 204 -4.08 -30.85 -18.51
CA GLU A 204 -4.17 -31.11 -19.94
C GLU A 204 -3.67 -29.91 -20.76
N LYS A 205 -4.06 -28.68 -20.39
CA LYS A 205 -3.59 -27.48 -21.11
C LYS A 205 -2.12 -27.21 -20.88
N LEU A 206 -1.62 -27.42 -19.67
CA LEU A 206 -0.20 -27.29 -19.37
C LEU A 206 0.61 -28.37 -20.12
N TYR A 207 0.08 -29.59 -20.24
CA TYR A 207 0.68 -30.66 -21.03
C TYR A 207 0.79 -30.28 -22.50
N ASP A 208 -0.27 -29.72 -23.10
CA ASP A 208 -0.29 -29.24 -24.48
C ASP A 208 0.72 -28.09 -24.72
N ILE A 209 0.93 -27.21 -23.74
CA ILE A 209 1.95 -26.14 -23.81
C ILE A 209 3.37 -26.74 -23.85
N VAL A 210 3.63 -27.78 -23.04
CA VAL A 210 4.94 -28.43 -22.94
C VAL A 210 5.22 -29.36 -24.12
N HIS A 211 4.18 -30.02 -24.63
CA HIS A 211 4.19 -30.97 -25.75
C HIS A 211 3.35 -30.43 -26.90
N PRO A 212 3.75 -29.29 -27.51
CA PRO A 212 2.95 -28.69 -28.56
C PRO A 212 2.78 -29.70 -29.68
N VAL A 213 1.53 -30.14 -29.89
CA VAL A 213 1.14 -30.74 -31.16
C VAL A 213 1.49 -29.70 -32.20
N ASN A 214 2.30 -30.05 -33.21
CA ASN A 214 2.77 -29.14 -34.26
C ASN A 214 1.61 -28.58 -35.10
N ALA A 215 0.77 -27.74 -34.50
CA ALA A 215 -0.22 -26.92 -35.15
C ALA A 215 0.45 -25.55 -35.35
N LYS A 216 1.11 -25.39 -36.51
CA LYS A 216 1.48 -24.05 -36.96
C LYS A 216 0.19 -23.26 -37.16
N LEU A 217 -0.03 -22.24 -36.34
CA LEU A 217 -0.99 -21.20 -36.66
C LEU A 217 -0.54 -20.59 -37.99
N SER A 218 -1.43 -20.47 -38.97
CA SER A 218 -1.04 -19.84 -40.23
C SER A 218 -0.73 -18.37 -39.95
N ASP A 219 0.32 -17.85 -40.59
CA ASP A 219 0.74 -16.45 -40.44
C ASP A 219 -0.43 -15.48 -40.71
N ILE A 220 -1.37 -15.88 -41.59
CA ILE A 220 -2.61 -15.16 -41.91
C ILE A 220 -3.56 -15.02 -40.71
N MET A 221 -3.66 -16.06 -39.87
CA MET A 221 -4.49 -16.00 -38.66
C MET A 221 -3.84 -15.11 -37.59
N LEU A 222 -2.51 -15.15 -37.49
CA LEU A 222 -1.74 -14.29 -36.58
C LEU A 222 -1.88 -12.81 -36.97
N ASP A 223 -1.79 -12.51 -38.26
CA ASP A 223 -1.94 -11.15 -38.81
C ASP A 223 -3.35 -10.59 -38.58
N ASN A 224 -4.39 -11.41 -38.70
CA ASN A 224 -5.78 -11.00 -38.43
C ASN A 224 -6.05 -10.74 -36.94
N ILE A 225 -5.42 -11.50 -36.03
CA ILE A 225 -5.52 -11.28 -34.59
C ILE A 225 -4.80 -9.98 -34.20
N ILE A 226 -3.60 -9.74 -34.75
CA ILE A 226 -2.84 -8.51 -34.52
C ILE A 226 -3.61 -7.29 -35.08
N ALA A 227 -4.20 -7.38 -36.28
CA ALA A 227 -5.03 -6.33 -36.86
C ALA A 227 -6.30 -6.03 -36.04
N TYR A 228 -6.90 -7.06 -35.42
CA TYR A 228 -8.05 -6.90 -34.53
C TYR A 228 -7.70 -6.22 -33.20
N ILE A 229 -6.54 -6.54 -32.62
CA ILE A 229 -6.03 -5.92 -31.39
C ILE A 229 -5.63 -4.44 -31.62
N ILE A 230 -5.10 -4.13 -32.80
CA ILE A 230 -4.74 -2.75 -33.18
C ILE A 230 -6.00 -1.90 -33.43
N SER A 231 -7.07 -2.48 -33.96
CA SER A 231 -8.31 -1.74 -34.29
C SER A 231 -9.24 -1.47 -33.09
N THR A 232 -9.01 -2.10 -31.93
CA THR A 232 -9.89 -2.02 -30.75
C THR A 232 -9.39 -1.06 -29.64
N ASN A 233 -8.22 -0.44 -29.78
CA ASN A 233 -7.67 0.49 -28.79
C ASN A 233 -8.10 1.96 -29.03
N ASN A 234 -9.37 2.27 -28.76
CA ASN A 234 -9.86 3.64 -28.63
C ASN A 234 -10.45 3.87 -27.24
N VAL A 235 -9.66 4.41 -26.31
CA VAL A 235 -10.21 4.94 -25.05
C VAL A 235 -9.50 6.24 -24.68
N PHE A 236 -10.19 7.36 -24.91
CA PHE A 236 -9.91 8.64 -24.29
C PHE A 236 -10.65 8.71 -22.95
N VAL A 237 -9.98 9.18 -21.91
CA VAL A 237 -10.66 9.59 -20.67
C VAL A 237 -10.24 11.00 -20.31
N ASN A 238 -11.25 11.87 -20.22
CA ASN A 238 -11.17 13.24 -19.73
C ASN A 238 -11.25 13.23 -18.20
N PHE A 239 -10.30 13.85 -17.52
CA PHE A 239 -10.39 14.13 -16.07
C PHE A 239 -9.97 15.56 -15.74
N LYS A 240 -10.99 16.40 -15.54
CA LYS A 240 -11.03 17.69 -14.80
C LYS A 240 -11.88 17.43 -13.55
N ASN A 241 -11.78 18.04 -12.37
CA ASN A 241 -11.13 19.21 -11.76
C ASN A 241 -11.14 18.91 -10.25
N LEU A 242 -10.17 19.34 -9.44
CA LEU A 242 -10.41 19.52 -7.99
C LEU A 242 -9.45 20.57 -7.38
N THR A 243 -10.06 21.70 -6.99
CA THR A 243 -9.63 22.72 -6.02
C THR A 243 -8.39 23.59 -6.32
N ASN A 244 -8.58 24.91 -6.23
CA ASN A 244 -7.60 25.98 -6.52
C ASN A 244 -6.49 26.14 -5.47
N GLU A 245 -6.46 25.33 -4.42
CA GLU A 245 -5.56 25.49 -3.28
C GLU A 245 -4.66 24.27 -3.02
N SER A 246 -4.75 23.25 -3.90
CA SER A 246 -3.80 22.14 -3.90
C SER A 246 -2.43 22.61 -4.42
N PRO A 247 -1.31 22.02 -3.95
CA PRO A 247 -0.03 22.23 -4.61
C PRO A 247 -0.18 21.92 -6.11
N LYS A 248 0.46 22.72 -6.97
CA LYS A 248 0.40 22.51 -8.43
C LYS A 248 1.10 21.20 -8.79
N ILE A 249 0.36 20.10 -8.73
CA ILE A 249 0.84 18.76 -9.05
C ILE A 249 0.79 18.55 -10.56
N ILE A 250 1.91 18.16 -11.13
CA ILE A 250 1.94 17.77 -12.55
C ILE A 250 1.48 16.31 -12.64
N LYS A 251 0.38 16.06 -13.38
CA LYS A 251 -0.11 14.69 -13.60
C LYS A 251 0.89 13.90 -14.44
N GLY A 252 1.32 12.76 -13.92
CA GLY A 252 2.29 11.86 -14.54
C GLY A 252 2.00 11.47 -15.99
N LYS A 253 0.73 11.15 -16.31
CA LYS A 253 0.31 10.72 -17.66
C LYS A 253 0.68 11.73 -18.75
N HIS A 254 0.54 13.03 -18.48
CA HIS A 254 0.90 14.06 -19.46
C HIS A 254 2.42 14.15 -19.65
N LEU A 255 3.19 14.04 -18.56
CA LEU A 255 4.65 14.03 -18.63
C LEU A 255 5.15 12.85 -19.47
N LEU A 256 4.49 11.69 -19.36
CA LEU A 256 4.80 10.57 -20.21
C LEU A 256 4.54 10.88 -21.69
N HIS A 257 3.36 11.40 -22.04
CA HIS A 257 3.05 11.75 -23.43
C HIS A 257 4.08 12.72 -24.02
N TYR A 258 4.52 13.72 -23.24
CA TYR A 258 5.56 14.64 -23.68
C TYR A 258 6.94 13.97 -23.75
N ALA A 259 7.26 13.07 -22.83
CA ALA A 259 8.55 12.38 -22.80
C ALA A 259 8.74 11.42 -23.97
N LEU A 260 7.66 10.84 -24.47
CA LEU A 260 7.69 9.93 -25.63
C LEU A 260 7.87 10.67 -26.97
N VAL A 261 7.79 12.01 -27.01
CA VAL A 261 7.94 12.80 -28.25
C VAL A 261 9.35 12.69 -28.83
N SER A 262 10.39 12.82 -27.99
CA SER A 262 11.79 12.67 -28.43
C SER A 262 12.74 12.46 -27.25
N LYS A 263 13.96 11.99 -27.52
CA LYS A 263 15.03 11.86 -26.50
C LYS A 263 15.35 13.19 -25.80
N GLN A 264 15.20 14.33 -26.50
CA GLN A 264 15.44 15.65 -25.91
C GLN A 264 14.31 16.04 -24.94
N PHE A 265 13.06 15.80 -25.33
CA PHE A 265 11.91 16.00 -24.44
C PHE A 265 11.99 15.09 -23.21
N PHE A 266 12.35 13.82 -23.40
CA PHE A 266 12.58 12.89 -22.30
C PHE A 266 13.60 13.45 -21.29
N LYS A 267 14.78 13.90 -21.76
CA LYS A 267 15.81 14.49 -20.89
C LYS A 267 15.32 15.75 -20.17
N ALA A 268 14.58 16.63 -20.86
CA ALA A 268 14.04 17.85 -20.27
C ALA A 268 13.01 17.54 -19.18
N ILE A 269 12.12 16.58 -19.44
CA ILE A 269 11.07 16.16 -18.51
C ILE A 269 11.67 15.43 -17.31
N ALA A 270 12.61 14.51 -17.52
CA ALA A 270 13.32 13.83 -16.44
C ALA A 270 14.07 14.81 -15.52
N LYS A 271 14.58 15.93 -16.06
CA LYS A 271 15.18 17.00 -15.25
C LYS A 271 14.11 17.77 -14.45
N ALA A 272 12.97 18.07 -15.06
CA ALA A 272 11.89 18.81 -14.42
C ALA A 272 11.17 18.00 -13.32
N THR A 273 10.99 16.70 -13.50
CA THR A 273 10.35 15.79 -12.53
C THR A 273 11.14 15.68 -11.24
N ASN A 274 12.48 15.68 -11.32
CA ASN A 274 13.35 15.56 -10.14
C ASN A 274 13.29 16.76 -9.18
N THR A 275 12.75 17.90 -9.62
CA THR A 275 12.73 19.17 -8.86
C THR A 275 11.32 19.67 -8.56
N ARG A 276 10.27 18.92 -8.95
CA ARG A 276 8.87 19.34 -8.82
C ARG A 276 8.04 18.27 -8.13
N LEU A 277 6.91 18.70 -7.56
CA LEU A 277 5.87 17.80 -7.04
C LEU A 277 5.13 17.18 -8.23
N VAL A 278 5.50 15.95 -8.57
CA VAL A 278 4.91 15.18 -9.67
C VAL A 278 4.15 14.00 -9.08
N SER A 279 2.91 13.80 -9.54
CA SER A 279 2.14 12.61 -9.20
C SER A 279 2.86 11.39 -9.76
N TRP A 280 3.30 10.52 -8.85
CA TRP A 280 3.91 9.25 -9.21
C TRP A 280 2.80 8.26 -9.55
N THR A 281 2.80 7.75 -10.78
CA THR A 281 1.91 6.67 -11.23
C THR A 281 2.77 5.55 -11.78
N GLY A 282 2.34 4.28 -11.63
CA GLY A 282 3.13 3.11 -12.01
C GLY A 282 3.67 3.13 -13.45
N TYR A 283 3.01 3.87 -14.35
CA TYR A 283 3.44 4.06 -15.74
C TYR A 283 4.75 4.83 -15.91
N LEU A 284 5.25 5.51 -14.89
CA LEU A 284 6.45 6.35 -14.99
C LEU A 284 7.73 5.65 -14.55
N ASN A 285 7.59 4.48 -13.93
CA ASN A 285 8.70 3.62 -13.62
C ASN A 285 8.96 2.74 -14.85
N PHE A 286 9.60 3.30 -15.88
CA PHE A 286 10.04 2.56 -17.06
C PHE A 286 11.22 1.63 -16.73
N ASN A 287 10.95 0.66 -15.87
CA ASN A 287 11.49 -0.69 -16.02
C ASN A 287 10.32 -1.59 -16.45
N PHE A 288 9.74 -1.25 -17.59
CA PHE A 288 9.08 -2.25 -18.40
C PHE A 288 10.18 -3.22 -18.83
N ASP A 289 10.23 -4.38 -18.17
CA ASP A 289 10.95 -5.50 -18.71
C ASP A 289 10.33 -5.83 -20.06
N ASN A 290 11.08 -5.53 -21.11
CA ASN A 290 11.03 -6.23 -22.38
C ASN A 290 11.30 -7.72 -22.11
N ASN A 291 10.35 -8.43 -21.50
CA ASN A 291 10.46 -9.86 -21.25
C ASN A 291 10.07 -10.71 -22.49
N ASN A 292 10.09 -10.12 -23.69
CA ASN A 292 9.91 -10.85 -24.95
C ASN A 292 11.20 -11.01 -25.76
N ASN A 293 12.39 -10.71 -25.23
CA ASN A 293 13.64 -11.01 -25.94
C ASN A 293 14.68 -11.66 -25.03
N ASN A 294 14.69 -13.00 -25.04
CA ASN A 294 15.57 -13.93 -24.32
C ASN A 294 17.09 -13.84 -24.62
N ASN A 295 17.62 -12.72 -25.10
CA ASN A 295 19.02 -12.65 -25.56
C ASN A 295 19.91 -11.56 -24.95
N LEU A 296 19.50 -10.88 -23.87
CA LEU A 296 20.43 -9.99 -23.15
C LEU A 296 20.73 -10.48 -21.72
N LYS A 297 21.57 -11.51 -21.64
CA LYS A 297 22.34 -11.81 -20.41
C LYS A 297 23.42 -10.73 -20.23
N ASN A 298 23.58 -10.28 -18.98
CA ASN A 298 24.72 -9.52 -18.45
C ASN A 298 24.91 -8.08 -18.93
N ASN A 299 24.09 -7.16 -18.43
CA ASN A 299 24.60 -5.82 -18.14
C ASN A 299 24.03 -5.31 -16.80
N ASN A 300 24.84 -5.44 -15.74
CA ASN A 300 24.66 -4.83 -14.41
C ASN A 300 24.73 -3.29 -14.42
N ASN A 301 24.39 -2.65 -15.54
CA ASN A 301 24.27 -1.21 -15.57
C ASN A 301 22.89 -0.83 -15.02
N ASN A 302 22.86 -0.53 -13.71
CA ASN A 302 21.84 0.26 -13.01
C ASN A 302 21.57 1.65 -13.64
N ASN A 303 22.04 1.90 -14.86
CA ASN A 303 21.68 3.06 -15.65
C ASN A 303 20.31 2.78 -16.28
N ASN A 304 19.25 2.99 -15.50
CA ASN A 304 17.92 3.27 -16.01
C ASN A 304 17.95 4.57 -16.84
N GLU A 305 18.57 4.54 -18.02
CA GLU A 305 18.63 5.69 -18.93
C GLU A 305 17.23 6.19 -19.31
N TYR A 306 16.25 5.30 -19.22
CA TYR A 306 14.86 5.52 -19.65
C TYR A 306 13.86 5.71 -18.49
N SER A 307 14.32 5.89 -17.24
CA SER A 307 13.42 6.32 -16.15
C SER A 307 13.24 7.84 -16.12
N LEU A 308 11.98 8.30 -16.08
CA LEU A 308 11.65 9.72 -15.86
C LEU A 308 11.95 10.18 -14.44
N PHE A 309 12.08 9.25 -13.50
CA PHE A 309 12.49 9.51 -12.12
C PHE A 309 13.89 8.97 -11.90
N ARG A 310 14.85 9.88 -11.76
CA ARG A 310 16.22 9.51 -11.33
C ARG A 310 16.38 9.56 -9.83
N LEU A 311 15.35 10.05 -9.16
CA LEU A 311 15.36 10.52 -7.80
C LEU A 311 13.96 10.21 -7.23
N PRO A 312 13.86 9.73 -5.98
CA PRO A 312 12.57 9.49 -5.34
C PRO A 312 11.63 10.69 -5.38
N PRO A 313 10.31 10.50 -5.35
CA PRO A 313 9.38 11.61 -5.47
C PRO A 313 9.36 12.44 -4.17
N MET A 314 9.23 13.77 -4.30
CA MET A 314 8.96 14.67 -3.17
C MET A 314 7.48 14.69 -2.78
N TYR A 315 6.61 14.20 -3.67
CA TYR A 315 5.17 14.08 -3.50
C TYR A 315 4.78 12.61 -3.55
N PHE A 316 4.12 12.11 -2.52
CA PHE A 316 3.61 10.75 -2.48
C PHE A 316 2.10 10.75 -2.29
N ASP A 317 1.40 10.23 -3.30
CA ASP A 317 -0.02 9.92 -3.20
C ASP A 317 -0.17 8.49 -2.69
N TYR A 318 -0.95 8.31 -1.64
CA TYR A 318 -1.14 7.02 -1.01
C TYR A 318 -1.69 5.95 -1.98
N GLU A 319 -2.53 6.34 -2.94
CA GLU A 319 -3.01 5.41 -3.98
C GLU A 319 -1.88 4.80 -4.83
N SER A 320 -0.71 5.43 -4.84
CA SER A 320 0.45 4.94 -5.56
C SER A 320 1.24 3.86 -4.81
N ILE A 321 0.90 3.55 -3.56
CA ILE A 321 1.57 2.51 -2.75
C ILE A 321 1.63 1.15 -3.46
N LYS A 322 0.61 0.82 -4.25
CA LYS A 322 0.52 -0.40 -5.08
C LYS A 322 1.57 -0.52 -6.18
N TYR A 323 2.29 0.56 -6.48
CA TYR A 323 3.33 0.54 -7.51
C TYR A 323 4.73 0.37 -6.93
N ILE A 324 4.87 0.30 -5.60
CA ILE A 324 6.17 0.14 -4.94
C ILE A 324 6.65 -1.29 -5.14
N PRO A 325 7.75 -1.50 -5.87
CA PRO A 325 8.21 -2.83 -6.20
C PRO A 325 8.72 -3.55 -4.94
N TYR A 326 8.17 -4.72 -4.66
CA TYR A 326 8.58 -5.53 -3.50
C TYR A 326 10.02 -6.05 -3.62
N ASP A 327 10.49 -6.27 -4.84
CA ASP A 327 11.79 -6.88 -5.13
C ASP A 327 12.99 -5.92 -5.12
N LYS A 328 12.82 -4.71 -4.59
CA LYS A 328 13.91 -3.72 -4.45
C LYS A 328 14.50 -3.67 -3.04
N GLY A 329 13.88 -4.36 -2.08
CA GLY A 329 14.32 -4.43 -0.71
C GLY A 329 14.08 -3.18 0.14
N VAL A 330 14.29 -3.34 1.45
CA VAL A 330 13.92 -2.37 2.48
C VAL A 330 14.72 -1.06 2.35
N ASP A 331 16.02 -1.15 2.04
CA ASP A 331 16.87 0.02 1.82
C ASP A 331 16.40 0.91 0.67
N HIS A 332 15.96 0.29 -0.43
CA HIS A 332 15.46 1.04 -1.57
C HIS A 332 14.21 1.83 -1.19
N ILE A 333 13.26 1.20 -0.49
CA ILE A 333 12.02 1.88 -0.09
C ILE A 333 12.29 2.94 0.98
N ASN A 334 13.20 2.70 1.93
CA ASN A 334 13.57 3.71 2.93
C ASN A 334 14.19 4.93 2.25
N ARG A 335 15.10 4.72 1.30
CA ARG A 335 15.64 5.80 0.46
C ARG A 335 14.55 6.49 -0.34
N PHE A 336 13.58 5.74 -0.86
CA PHE A 336 12.45 6.28 -1.61
C PHE A 336 11.62 7.25 -0.75
N PHE A 337 11.18 6.81 0.45
CA PHE A 337 10.35 7.62 1.33
C PHE A 337 11.11 8.72 2.08
N SER A 338 12.43 8.62 2.20
CA SER A 338 13.26 9.64 2.85
C SER A 338 13.13 11.03 2.21
N ARG A 339 12.80 11.13 0.92
CA ARG A 339 12.70 12.41 0.19
C ARG A 339 11.28 12.94 0.06
N VAL A 340 10.28 12.21 0.55
CA VAL A 340 8.89 12.65 0.49
C VAL A 340 8.71 13.85 1.43
N GLU A 341 8.28 14.98 0.86
CA GLU A 341 7.98 16.21 1.59
C GLU A 341 6.47 16.46 1.71
N THR A 342 5.70 15.93 0.76
CA THR A 342 4.23 16.05 0.73
C THR A 342 3.60 14.67 0.61
N PHE A 343 2.75 14.33 1.57
CA PHE A 343 1.93 13.13 1.56
C PHE A 343 0.47 13.50 1.32
N THR A 344 -0.19 12.79 0.41
CA THR A 344 -1.62 12.92 0.18
C THR A 344 -2.32 11.58 0.29
N VAL A 345 -3.53 11.60 0.83
CA VAL A 345 -4.39 10.44 0.85
C VAL A 345 -5.82 10.86 0.60
N LYS A 346 -6.51 10.14 -0.27
CA LYS A 346 -7.97 10.24 -0.45
C LYS A 346 -8.59 9.06 0.28
N SER A 347 -9.49 9.35 1.23
CA SER A 347 -10.22 8.30 1.94
C SER A 347 -11.24 7.63 1.02
N ASP A 348 -11.33 6.31 1.09
CA ASP A 348 -12.37 5.50 0.45
C ASP A 348 -13.46 5.05 1.43
N GLU A 349 -13.40 5.49 2.70
CA GLU A 349 -14.38 5.19 3.75
C GLU A 349 -15.83 5.53 3.38
N PHE A 350 -16.05 6.36 2.34
CA PHE A 350 -17.38 6.62 1.81
C PHE A 350 -18.09 5.31 1.44
N ASP A 351 -17.39 4.40 0.77
CA ASP A 351 -17.95 3.19 0.19
C ASP A 351 -18.50 2.25 1.29
N HIS A 352 -17.91 2.24 2.48
CA HIS A 352 -18.41 1.51 3.65
C HIS A 352 -19.84 1.91 4.05
N SER A 353 -20.22 3.16 3.77
CA SER A 353 -21.43 3.79 4.29
C SER A 353 -22.58 3.91 3.30
N VAL A 354 -22.35 3.56 2.03
CA VAL A 354 -23.37 3.61 0.99
C VAL A 354 -24.24 2.39 1.16
N ASP A 355 -25.55 2.58 1.39
CA ASP A 355 -26.48 1.46 1.41
C ASP A 355 -26.67 0.93 -0.02
N THR A 356 -26.42 -0.37 -0.25
CA THR A 356 -26.55 -1.03 -1.55
C THR A 356 -27.97 -0.88 -2.11
N PHE A 357 -28.96 -0.79 -1.23
CA PHE A 357 -30.37 -0.66 -1.63
C PHE A 357 -30.72 0.66 -2.31
N CYS A 358 -29.88 1.69 -2.24
CA CYS A 358 -30.15 2.97 -2.89
C CYS A 358 -29.82 2.99 -4.40
N TYR A 359 -29.15 1.96 -4.93
CA TYR A 359 -28.71 1.92 -6.33
C TYR A 359 -29.80 1.58 -7.34
N SER A 360 -30.87 0.90 -6.92
CA SER A 360 -31.82 0.34 -7.88
C SER A 360 -32.74 1.37 -8.55
N ASP A 361 -32.83 2.60 -8.02
CA ASP A 361 -33.81 3.58 -8.52
C ASP A 361 -33.25 5.01 -8.69
N THR A 362 -31.98 5.28 -8.37
CA THR A 362 -31.39 6.61 -8.56
C THR A 362 -30.57 6.69 -9.84
N THR A 363 -31.04 7.48 -10.80
CA THR A 363 -30.30 7.91 -11.99
C THR A 363 -29.13 8.86 -11.67
N ASP A 364 -28.75 9.00 -10.40
CA ASP A 364 -27.69 9.90 -9.96
C ASP A 364 -26.30 9.27 -10.25
N PRO A 365 -25.55 9.75 -11.26
CA PRO A 365 -24.24 9.20 -11.61
C PRO A 365 -23.18 9.47 -10.52
N ASP A 366 -23.45 10.37 -9.56
CA ASP A 366 -22.51 10.74 -8.50
C ASP A 366 -22.54 9.78 -7.30
N VAL A 367 -23.44 8.79 -7.29
CA VAL A 367 -23.48 7.72 -6.27
C VAL A 367 -22.91 6.44 -6.88
N SER A 368 -21.68 6.47 -7.38
CA SER A 368 -20.93 5.26 -7.77
C SER A 368 -19.85 4.98 -6.73
N VAL A 369 -19.65 3.70 -6.39
CA VAL A 369 -18.59 3.27 -5.47
C VAL A 369 -17.27 3.83 -5.99
N ALA A 370 -16.50 4.50 -5.12
CA ALA A 370 -15.33 5.27 -5.54
C ALA A 370 -14.28 4.41 -6.25
N ARG A 371 -14.29 3.09 -6.00
CA ARG A 371 -13.38 2.10 -6.58
C ARG A 371 -14.09 1.08 -7.44
N GLU A 372 -14.77 1.54 -8.49
CA GLU A 372 -15.37 0.69 -9.53
C GLU A 372 -14.40 -0.38 -10.07
N SER A 373 -13.08 -0.12 -10.05
CA SER A 373 -12.05 -1.07 -10.48
C SER A 373 -11.99 -2.37 -9.67
N VAL A 374 -12.45 -2.37 -8.40
CA VAL A 374 -12.57 -3.59 -7.60
C VAL A 374 -13.59 -4.55 -8.22
N TYR A 375 -14.64 -4.00 -8.83
CA TYR A 375 -15.78 -4.76 -9.38
C TYR A 375 -15.69 -5.01 -10.87
N LYS A 376 -15.00 -4.16 -11.65
CA LYS A 376 -14.96 -4.26 -13.12
C LYS A 376 -14.49 -5.60 -13.66
N ASN A 377 -13.72 -6.35 -12.87
CA ASN A 377 -13.15 -7.62 -13.30
C ASN A 377 -13.64 -8.80 -12.44
N SER A 378 -14.59 -8.63 -11.52
CA SER A 378 -15.12 -9.74 -10.73
C SER A 378 -16.23 -10.46 -11.50
N PHE A 379 -16.10 -11.77 -11.69
CA PHE A 379 -17.10 -12.62 -12.36
C PHE A 379 -18.23 -13.09 -11.42
N ASN A 380 -18.30 -12.58 -10.19
CA ASN A 380 -19.07 -13.16 -9.09
C ASN A 380 -20.30 -12.32 -8.72
N ASP A 381 -21.08 -12.87 -7.78
CA ASP A 381 -22.10 -12.16 -7.01
C ASP A 381 -21.55 -10.83 -6.47
N HIS A 382 -21.90 -9.75 -7.17
CA HIS A 382 -21.45 -8.40 -6.89
C HIS A 382 -21.81 -7.96 -5.47
N GLU A 383 -22.94 -8.44 -4.94
CA GLU A 383 -23.45 -8.05 -3.63
C GLU A 383 -22.54 -8.58 -2.50
N THR A 384 -22.17 -9.86 -2.54
CA THR A 384 -21.26 -10.45 -1.55
C THR A 384 -19.87 -9.81 -1.57
N ILE A 385 -19.30 -9.56 -2.76
CA ILE A 385 -17.99 -8.92 -2.90
C ILE A 385 -18.01 -7.50 -2.34
N GLU A 386 -19.05 -6.75 -2.69
CA GLU A 386 -19.21 -5.38 -2.23
C GLU A 386 -19.36 -5.32 -0.71
N GLU A 387 -20.15 -6.20 -0.11
CA GLU A 387 -20.30 -6.28 1.35
C GLU A 387 -18.96 -6.57 2.04
N GLN A 388 -18.22 -7.59 1.59
CA GLN A 388 -16.93 -7.94 2.19
C GLN A 388 -15.89 -6.83 2.02
N TYR A 389 -15.85 -6.17 0.86
CA TYR A 389 -14.99 -5.00 0.64
C TYR A 389 -15.32 -3.85 1.59
N ARG A 390 -16.61 -3.57 1.78
CA ARG A 390 -17.06 -2.55 2.73
C ARG A 390 -16.72 -2.90 4.17
N GLN A 391 -16.84 -4.18 4.56
CA GLN A 391 -16.44 -4.64 5.89
C GLN A 391 -14.93 -4.47 6.09
N SER A 392 -14.13 -4.88 5.10
CA SER A 392 -12.67 -4.74 5.13
C SER A 392 -12.21 -3.30 5.34
N MET A 393 -12.92 -2.28 4.83
CA MET A 393 -12.55 -0.88 5.01
C MET A 393 -12.41 -0.41 6.46
N VAL A 394 -13.05 -1.09 7.39
CA VAL A 394 -13.00 -0.76 8.83
C VAL A 394 -12.20 -1.79 9.64
N GLU A 395 -11.72 -2.86 8.99
CA GLU A 395 -10.92 -3.92 9.61
C GLU A 395 -9.43 -3.57 9.65
N ASP A 396 -8.77 -3.97 10.74
CA ASP A 396 -7.32 -3.85 10.82
C ASP A 396 -6.67 -4.70 9.73
N GLY A 397 -5.63 -4.20 9.07
CA GLY A 397 -5.11 -4.88 7.89
C GLY A 397 -5.64 -4.34 6.56
N TYR A 398 -6.54 -3.35 6.52
CA TYR A 398 -6.98 -2.78 5.23
C TYR A 398 -5.92 -1.91 4.54
N LEU A 399 -5.35 -0.97 5.29
CA LEU A 399 -4.37 -0.01 4.79
C LEU A 399 -2.95 -0.53 4.99
N VAL A 400 -2.05 -0.15 4.09
CA VAL A 400 -0.62 -0.49 4.16
C VAL A 400 0.12 0.74 4.70
N TYR A 401 0.86 0.56 5.78
CA TYR A 401 1.60 1.63 6.43
C TYR A 401 2.92 1.87 5.69
N PRO A 402 3.15 3.08 5.17
CA PRO A 402 4.38 3.38 4.45
C PRO A 402 5.59 3.41 5.41
N PRO A 403 6.82 3.28 4.87
CA PRO A 403 8.04 3.57 5.59
C PRO A 403 8.08 5.01 6.13
N VAL A 404 9.02 5.26 7.05
CA VAL A 404 9.20 6.59 7.65
C VAL A 404 9.56 7.63 6.60
N MET A 405 8.80 8.71 6.56
CA MET A 405 9.07 9.87 5.70
C MET A 405 9.81 10.96 6.49
N GLN A 406 11.15 10.88 6.49
CA GLN A 406 12.01 11.73 7.32
C GLN A 406 11.91 13.23 7.02
N ASN A 407 11.61 13.59 5.76
CA ASN A 407 11.51 14.96 5.30
C ASN A 407 10.06 15.43 5.10
N LEU A 408 9.08 14.70 5.64
CA LEU A 408 7.66 15.04 5.49
C LEU A 408 7.34 16.38 6.16
N LYS A 409 6.83 17.32 5.36
CA LYS A 409 6.43 18.66 5.79
C LYS A 409 4.93 18.87 5.69
N GLU A 410 4.26 18.21 4.75
CA GLU A 410 2.86 18.50 4.42
C GLU A 410 2.02 17.23 4.31
N ILE A 411 0.87 17.22 4.98
CA ILE A 411 -0.11 16.14 4.89
C ILE A 411 -1.44 16.72 4.40
N TYR A 412 -1.98 16.11 3.35
CA TYR A 412 -3.31 16.39 2.83
C TYR A 412 -4.19 15.14 2.89
N VAL A 413 -5.31 15.23 3.60
CA VAL A 413 -6.31 14.17 3.69
C VAL A 413 -7.57 14.64 2.96
N TYR A 414 -7.96 13.95 1.89
CA TYR A 414 -9.15 14.29 1.12
C TYR A 414 -10.28 13.33 1.43
N GLN A 415 -11.50 13.85 1.42
CA GLN A 415 -12.73 13.05 1.59
C GLN A 415 -12.74 12.18 2.86
N TYR A 416 -12.12 12.65 3.94
CA TYR A 416 -12.07 11.91 5.21
C TYR A 416 -13.47 11.77 5.81
N HIS A 417 -13.96 10.54 5.99
CA HIS A 417 -15.23 10.30 6.67
C HIS A 417 -15.04 10.14 8.17
N GLY A 418 -13.86 9.65 8.57
CA GLY A 418 -13.47 9.48 9.96
C GLY A 418 -14.23 8.39 10.65
N TYR A 419 -14.17 7.19 10.05
CA TYR A 419 -14.42 5.95 10.75
C TYR A 419 -13.24 5.62 11.67
N LYS A 420 -13.51 4.80 12.69
CA LYS A 420 -12.70 4.76 13.91
C LYS A 420 -11.29 4.19 13.75
N VAL A 421 -11.03 3.37 12.73
CA VAL A 421 -9.88 2.44 12.80
C VAL A 421 -8.79 2.77 11.79
N ASN A 422 -9.05 2.60 10.50
CA ASN A 422 -7.94 2.43 9.56
C ASN A 422 -7.20 3.71 9.23
N TYR A 423 -7.92 4.77 8.82
CA TYR A 423 -7.27 6.03 8.47
C TYR A 423 -6.69 6.76 9.68
N ASP A 424 -7.31 6.65 10.87
CA ASP A 424 -6.74 7.20 12.11
C ASP A 424 -5.42 6.51 12.48
N LYS A 425 -5.36 5.16 12.39
CA LYS A 425 -4.13 4.40 12.60
C LYS A 425 -3.06 4.73 11.54
N LEU A 426 -3.41 4.79 10.26
CA LEU A 426 -2.47 5.15 9.18
C LEU A 426 -1.87 6.55 9.41
N LEU A 427 -2.72 7.54 9.69
CA LEU A 427 -2.26 8.91 9.94
C LEU A 427 -1.42 8.98 11.21
N SER A 428 -1.82 8.30 12.28
CA SER A 428 -1.03 8.19 13.51
C SER A 428 0.33 7.57 13.27
N HIS A 429 0.42 6.47 12.50
CA HIS A 429 1.67 5.83 12.11
C HIS A 429 2.60 6.80 11.37
N ILE A 430 2.07 7.51 10.37
CA ILE A 430 2.83 8.50 9.60
C ILE A 430 3.35 9.62 10.53
N ILE A 431 2.46 10.18 11.35
CA ILE A 431 2.79 11.30 12.27
C ILE A 431 3.85 10.89 13.30
N GLN A 432 3.73 9.69 13.87
CA GLN A 432 4.66 9.15 14.86
C GLN A 432 6.01 8.78 14.25
N GLY A 433 6.00 8.25 13.02
CA GLY A 433 7.20 7.90 12.28
C GLY A 433 8.01 9.13 11.83
N THR A 434 7.35 10.24 11.49
CA THR A 434 8.04 11.46 11.04
C THR A 434 8.83 12.10 12.19
N PRO A 435 10.16 12.31 12.04
CA PRO A 435 10.98 12.99 13.04
C PRO A 435 10.46 14.39 13.36
N SER A 436 10.54 14.80 14.62
CA SER A 436 10.26 16.16 15.08
C SER A 436 11.50 16.75 15.75
N GLY A 437 11.90 17.96 15.33
CA GLY A 437 13.04 18.70 15.86
C GLY A 437 14.18 18.91 14.85
N ASN A 438 15.13 19.80 15.18
CA ASN A 438 16.28 20.15 14.33
C ASN A 438 15.92 20.62 12.90
N GLY A 439 14.79 21.31 12.75
CA GLY A 439 14.32 21.75 11.43
C GLY A 439 13.60 20.66 10.61
N HIS A 440 13.42 19.46 11.17
CA HIS A 440 12.58 18.39 10.61
C HIS A 440 11.26 18.29 11.36
N GLY A 441 10.17 18.04 10.63
CA GLY A 441 8.85 17.84 11.21
C GLY A 441 7.73 18.30 10.29
N ILE A 442 6.51 17.94 10.66
CA ILE A 442 5.32 18.31 9.91
C ILE A 442 5.06 19.80 10.12
N GLU A 443 4.95 20.54 9.02
CA GLU A 443 4.68 21.97 9.01
C GLU A 443 3.22 22.30 8.73
N ARG A 444 2.55 21.51 7.89
CA ARG A 444 1.18 21.78 7.44
C ARG A 444 0.34 20.51 7.43
N PHE A 445 -0.85 20.60 8.02
CA PHE A 445 -1.85 19.56 7.96
C PHE A 445 -3.16 20.13 7.42
N THR A 446 -3.68 19.56 6.33
CA THR A 446 -4.97 19.94 5.75
C THR A 446 -5.84 18.70 5.61
N MET A 447 -7.09 18.80 6.03
CA MET A 447 -8.05 17.71 5.90
C MET A 447 -9.39 18.21 5.39
N GLU A 448 -9.89 17.58 4.33
CA GLU A 448 -11.27 17.70 3.87
C GLU A 448 -12.09 16.57 4.48
N VAL A 449 -13.01 16.94 5.35
CA VAL A 449 -13.96 16.04 5.98
C VAL A 449 -15.21 15.93 5.11
N LYS A 450 -15.72 14.72 4.91
CA LYS A 450 -16.98 14.45 4.23
C LYS A 450 -17.87 13.58 5.11
N LYS A 451 -19.17 13.77 4.97
CA LYS A 451 -20.19 12.86 5.52
C LYS A 451 -21.03 12.35 4.37
N ASN A 452 -21.54 11.12 4.49
CA ASN A 452 -22.48 10.59 3.51
C ASN A 452 -23.82 11.36 3.55
N PHE A 453 -24.78 11.00 2.71
CA PHE A 453 -26.08 11.68 2.65
C PHE A 453 -26.87 11.58 3.96
N GLU A 454 -26.68 10.50 4.71
CA GLU A 454 -27.29 10.25 6.03
C GLU A 454 -26.55 10.93 7.19
N GLY A 455 -25.43 11.60 6.93
CA GLY A 455 -24.60 12.19 7.98
C GLY A 455 -23.75 11.18 8.75
N ARG A 456 -23.50 9.99 8.18
CA ARG A 456 -22.56 8.99 8.71
C ARG A 456 -21.09 9.31 8.33
N PRO A 457 -20.13 8.93 9.20
CA PRO A 457 -20.37 8.40 10.55
C PRO A 457 -20.99 9.48 11.44
N SER A 458 -21.78 9.06 12.44
CA SER A 458 -22.50 9.99 13.32
C SER A 458 -21.54 10.94 14.05
N THR A 459 -20.32 10.47 14.26
CA THR A 459 -19.25 11.06 15.04
C THR A 459 -17.94 10.87 14.28
N ILE A 460 -17.18 11.93 14.11
CA ILE A 460 -15.90 11.89 13.40
C ILE A 460 -14.75 11.77 14.39
N TYR A 461 -13.84 10.84 14.12
CA TYR A 461 -12.63 10.62 14.92
C TYR A 461 -11.48 11.52 14.43
N PHE A 462 -10.80 12.18 15.37
CA PHE A 462 -9.71 13.12 15.08
C PHE A 462 -8.53 12.91 16.05
N ASP A 463 -8.39 11.72 16.63
CA ASP A 463 -7.44 11.49 17.72
C ASP A 463 -5.99 11.60 17.25
N PHE A 464 -5.71 11.24 15.98
CA PHE A 464 -4.40 11.50 15.36
C PHE A 464 -4.00 13.00 15.40
N ILE A 465 -4.93 13.97 15.46
CA ILE A 465 -4.60 15.41 15.57
C ILE A 465 -3.97 15.72 16.94
N ARG A 466 -4.40 15.03 18.01
CA ARG A 466 -3.76 15.16 19.33
C ARG A 466 -2.30 14.73 19.23
N THR A 467 -2.05 13.61 18.55
CA THR A 467 -0.70 13.09 18.30
C THR A 467 0.12 14.06 17.45
N LEU A 468 -0.46 14.63 16.39
CA LEU A 468 0.19 15.64 15.54
C LEU A 468 0.66 16.83 16.35
N VAL A 469 -0.24 17.49 17.11
CA VAL A 469 0.13 18.66 17.91
C VAL A 469 1.10 18.27 19.03
N LYS A 470 0.92 17.09 19.63
CA LYS A 470 1.81 16.62 20.70
C LYS A 470 3.26 16.51 20.21
N LEU A 471 3.48 15.90 19.06
CA LEU A 471 4.81 15.60 18.53
C LEU A 471 5.40 16.75 17.72
N HIS A 472 4.60 17.45 16.92
CA HIS A 472 5.08 18.41 15.92
C HIS A 472 4.78 19.87 16.25
N SER A 473 4.29 20.20 17.45
CA SER A 473 3.95 21.61 17.82
C SER A 473 5.06 22.64 17.53
N THR A 474 6.34 22.28 17.63
CA THR A 474 7.46 23.20 17.37
C THR A 474 7.73 23.46 15.88
N THR A 475 7.26 22.58 14.99
CA THR A 475 7.43 22.72 13.53
C THR A 475 6.14 23.05 12.81
N LEU A 476 5.00 22.73 13.43
CA LEU A 476 3.68 22.86 12.85
C LEU A 476 3.31 24.34 12.73
N LYS A 477 3.13 24.79 11.49
CA LYS A 477 2.74 26.16 11.15
C LYS A 477 1.24 26.30 11.05
N SER A 478 0.55 25.27 10.53
CA SER A 478 -0.90 25.33 10.38
C SER A 478 -1.63 23.99 10.38
N ILE A 479 -2.83 23.99 10.95
CA ILE A 479 -3.85 22.94 10.81
C ILE A 479 -5.08 23.54 10.14
N ARG A 480 -5.56 22.91 9.08
CA ARG A 480 -6.76 23.33 8.36
C ARG A 480 -7.78 22.21 8.23
N LEU A 481 -9.00 22.46 8.70
CA LEU A 481 -10.12 21.53 8.63
C LEU A 481 -11.20 22.08 7.69
N LEU A 482 -11.40 21.42 6.56
CA LEU A 482 -12.42 21.75 5.58
C LEU A 482 -13.62 20.83 5.79
N TYR A 483 -14.75 21.40 6.17
CA TYR A 483 -15.99 20.68 6.43
C TYR A 483 -17.13 21.23 5.55
N PRO A 484 -18.02 20.36 5.02
CA PRO A 484 -19.19 20.79 4.29
C PRO A 484 -20.19 21.52 5.19
N LYS A 485 -20.54 22.77 4.83
CA LYS A 485 -21.35 23.70 5.63
C LYS A 485 -22.67 23.14 6.19
N LYS A 486 -23.28 22.15 5.52
CA LYS A 486 -24.61 21.62 5.88
C LYS A 486 -24.61 20.30 6.66
N LYS A 487 -23.44 19.68 6.93
CA LYS A 487 -23.38 18.32 7.52
C LYS A 487 -22.74 18.25 8.91
N PHE A 488 -22.34 19.39 9.50
CA PHE A 488 -21.73 19.41 10.83
C PHE A 488 -22.81 19.33 11.93
N ASN A 489 -22.79 18.24 12.70
CA ASN A 489 -23.82 17.94 13.70
C ASN A 489 -23.32 18.14 15.15
N ASP A 490 -24.21 17.99 16.14
CA ASP A 490 -23.88 18.21 17.56
C ASP A 490 -22.86 17.21 18.13
N SER A 491 -22.75 16.01 17.54
CA SER A 491 -21.72 15.05 17.91
C SER A 491 -20.34 15.51 17.45
N ASP A 492 -20.25 15.98 16.20
CA ASP A 492 -19.01 16.52 15.63
C ASP A 492 -18.50 17.71 16.44
N TYR A 493 -19.42 18.60 16.85
CA TYR A 493 -19.09 19.70 17.77
C TYR A 493 -18.49 19.22 19.08
N ARG A 494 -19.10 18.22 19.73
CA ARG A 494 -18.64 17.71 21.03
C ARG A 494 -17.24 17.09 20.91
N ASN A 495 -16.99 16.35 19.84
CA ASN A 495 -15.68 15.78 19.57
C ASN A 495 -14.63 16.86 19.30
N LEU A 496 -14.95 17.85 18.47
CA LEU A 496 -14.05 18.95 18.18
C LEU A 496 -13.76 19.80 19.42
N ASP A 497 -14.76 20.10 20.25
CA ASP A 497 -14.58 20.80 21.53
C ASP A 497 -13.63 20.02 22.45
N GLY A 498 -13.82 18.71 22.58
CA GLY A 498 -12.93 17.84 23.36
C GLY A 498 -11.50 17.81 22.82
N LEU A 499 -11.33 17.80 21.50
CA LEU A 499 -10.03 17.90 20.84
C LEU A 499 -9.38 19.27 21.12
N LEU A 500 -10.09 20.37 20.85
CA LEU A 500 -9.58 21.74 20.99
C LEU A 500 -9.19 22.05 22.42
N LYS A 501 -9.99 21.67 23.42
CA LYS A 501 -9.62 21.79 24.84
C LYS A 501 -8.24 21.19 25.14
N THR A 502 -7.91 20.09 24.47
CA THR A 502 -6.65 19.37 24.69
C THR A 502 -5.48 20.04 23.97
N ILE A 503 -5.68 20.57 22.76
CA ILE A 503 -4.59 21.07 21.91
C ILE A 503 -4.42 22.59 21.95
N LEU A 504 -5.44 23.35 22.37
CA LEU A 504 -5.46 24.82 22.32
C LEU A 504 -4.28 25.49 23.03
N PRO A 505 -3.85 25.06 24.24
CA PRO A 505 -2.67 25.64 24.87
C PRO A 505 -1.43 25.56 23.96
N LYS A 506 -1.19 24.39 23.36
CA LYS A 506 -0.05 24.20 22.45
C LYS A 506 -0.18 25.00 21.16
N LEU A 507 -1.39 25.14 20.62
CA LEU A 507 -1.63 25.98 19.44
C LEU A 507 -1.22 27.43 19.72
N ASN A 508 -1.61 27.96 20.87
CA ASN A 508 -1.30 29.33 21.28
C ASN A 508 0.20 29.49 21.59
N ASP A 509 0.78 28.58 22.37
CA ASP A 509 2.19 28.63 22.79
C ASP A 509 3.16 28.64 21.60
N HIS A 510 2.82 27.95 20.51
CA HIS A 510 3.66 27.81 19.32
C HIS A 510 3.18 28.64 18.12
N GLY A 511 2.15 29.48 18.28
CA GLY A 511 1.62 30.31 17.19
C GLY A 511 1.10 29.51 15.99
N ILE A 512 0.52 28.33 16.23
CA ILE A 512 0.04 27.43 15.19
C ILE A 512 -1.27 27.97 14.62
N LYS A 513 -1.28 28.29 13.32
CA LYS A 513 -2.51 28.75 12.65
C LYS A 513 -3.51 27.62 12.53
N PHE A 514 -4.60 27.69 13.28
CA PHE A 514 -5.74 26.81 13.11
C PHE A 514 -6.80 27.50 12.22
N SER A 515 -7.30 26.82 11.20
CA SER A 515 -8.41 27.33 10.38
C SER A 515 -9.43 26.26 10.06
N TRP A 516 -10.67 26.71 9.92
CA TRP A 516 -11.80 25.89 9.50
C TRP A 516 -12.78 26.70 8.65
N ASN A 517 -13.57 26.06 7.80
CA ASN A 517 -14.50 26.74 6.89
C ASN A 517 -15.98 26.58 7.30
N ILE A 518 -16.25 26.20 8.55
CA ILE A 518 -17.60 26.02 9.07
C ILE A 518 -18.17 27.39 9.46
N LYS A 519 -19.31 27.75 8.88
CA LYS A 519 -20.11 28.86 9.42
C LYS A 519 -20.74 28.39 10.73
N LEU A 520 -20.30 28.96 11.84
CA LEU A 520 -20.89 28.71 13.15
C LEU A 520 -22.33 29.21 13.18
N ASP A 521 -23.28 28.31 13.43
CA ASP A 521 -24.61 28.71 13.86
C ASP A 521 -24.52 29.09 15.34
N GLN A 522 -24.31 30.39 15.61
CA GLN A 522 -24.17 30.94 16.97
C GLN A 522 -25.32 30.52 17.89
N LYS A 523 -26.55 30.37 17.37
CA LYS A 523 -27.73 29.97 18.16
C LYS A 523 -27.67 28.51 18.58
N LYS A 524 -27.19 27.61 17.70
CA LYS A 524 -26.90 26.22 18.08
C LYS A 524 -25.73 26.15 19.05
N PHE A 525 -24.76 27.04 18.89
CA PHE A 525 -23.56 27.04 19.72
C PHE A 525 -23.85 27.39 21.19
N GLN A 526 -24.65 28.43 21.44
CA GLN A 526 -25.00 28.90 22.80
C GLN A 526 -25.81 27.89 23.62
N LYS A 527 -26.52 26.94 22.98
CA LYS A 527 -27.38 25.96 23.67
C LYS A 527 -26.60 24.85 24.39
N VAL A 528 -25.34 24.64 24.06
CA VAL A 528 -24.54 23.56 24.63
C VAL A 528 -23.61 24.18 25.69
N LYS A 529 -23.73 23.74 26.94
CA LYS A 529 -22.90 24.18 28.07
C LYS A 529 -21.43 23.85 27.78
N ARG A 530 -20.65 24.84 27.33
CA ARG A 530 -19.31 24.64 26.72
C ARG A 530 -18.22 25.40 27.46
N SER A 531 -16.96 25.08 27.16
CA SER A 531 -15.82 25.86 27.64
C SER A 531 -15.79 27.20 26.91
N GLU A 532 -15.80 28.28 27.67
CA GLU A 532 -15.76 29.64 27.14
C GLU A 532 -14.52 29.87 26.26
N ASP A 533 -13.36 29.33 26.67
CA ASP A 533 -12.09 29.52 25.95
C ASP A 533 -12.12 28.95 24.53
N VAL A 534 -12.68 27.74 24.36
CA VAL A 534 -12.81 27.11 23.04
C VAL A 534 -13.82 27.86 22.19
N PHE A 535 -14.91 28.35 22.79
CA PHE A 535 -15.90 29.12 22.06
C PHE A 535 -15.30 30.42 21.50
N GLN A 536 -14.60 31.18 22.34
CA GLN A 536 -13.96 32.43 21.93
C GLN A 536 -12.92 32.19 20.83
N PHE A 537 -12.11 31.13 20.96
CA PHE A 537 -11.17 30.74 19.91
C PHE A 537 -11.86 30.43 18.57
N LEU A 538 -12.96 29.67 18.59
CA LEU A 538 -13.71 29.31 17.39
C LEU A 538 -14.40 30.51 16.74
N LEU A 539 -14.91 31.45 17.53
CA LEU A 539 -15.48 32.72 17.05
C LEU A 539 -14.43 33.54 16.30
N GLN A 540 -13.27 33.77 16.93
CA GLN A 540 -12.17 34.53 16.33
C GLN A 540 -11.79 33.96 14.95
N ILE A 541 -11.66 32.63 14.83
CA ILE A 541 -11.27 32.00 13.56
C ILE A 541 -12.40 32.08 12.52
N SER A 542 -13.66 32.05 12.94
CA SER A 542 -14.81 32.12 12.02
C SER A 542 -14.97 33.49 11.37
N GLU A 543 -14.65 34.57 12.07
CA GLU A 543 -14.78 35.96 11.59
C GLU A 543 -13.74 36.31 10.50
N PHE A 544 -12.58 35.64 10.49
CA PHE A 544 -11.54 35.85 9.47
C PHE A 544 -11.81 35.18 8.12
N ASN A 545 -12.85 34.35 8.00
CA ASN A 545 -13.16 33.58 6.79
C ASN A 545 -14.41 34.09 6.03
N GLU A 546 -15.03 35.17 6.50
CA GLU A 546 -16.00 35.97 5.74
C GLU A 546 -15.28 37.14 5.04
#